data_AF-A0A3B9L5S0-F1
#
_entry.id   AF-A0A3B9L5S0-F1
#
_cell.length_a   1.000
_cell.length_b   1.000
_cell.length_c   1.000
_cell.angle_alpha   90.00
_cell.angle_beta   90.00
_cell.angle_gamma   90.00
#
_symmetry.space_group_name_H-M   'P 1'
#
loop_
_entity.id
_entity.type
_entity.pdbx_description
1 polymer ?
#
loop_
_entity_poly.entity_id
_entity_poly.type
_entity_poly.pdbx_seq_one_letter_code
_entity_poly.pdbx_strand_id
1 'polypeptide(L)'
;EAILDYLQALINYSRSQFDTGLSPRAGLGLKQCAQAWAMCEGRDFVIPEDIQAVLPSIVTHRMQTDRSVNIAKQMLEHVAI
;
A
#
# COMPACT_ATOMS: atom_id res chain seq x y z
N GLU A 1 14.47 3.56 7.07
CA GLU A 1 13.47 4.60 7.39
C GLU A 1 12.57 4.88 6.20
N ALA A 2 13.11 5.19 5.01
CA ALA A 2 12.35 5.47 3.78
C ALA A 2 11.14 4.55 3.45
N ILE A 3 11.25 3.22 3.63
CA ILE A 3 10.13 2.29 3.39
C ILE A 3 8.98 2.50 4.36
N LEU A 4 9.28 2.78 5.63
CA LEU A 4 8.27 3.03 6.65
C LEU A 4 7.58 4.37 6.38
N ASP A 5 8.34 5.38 5.97
CA ASP A 5 7.81 6.71 5.62
C ASP A 5 6.90 6.61 4.39
N TYR A 6 7.28 5.85 3.36
CA TYR A 6 6.44 5.59 2.20
C TYR A 6 5.13 4.90 2.58
N LEU A 7 5.20 3.87 3.45
CA LEU A 7 4.02 3.19 3.94
C LEU A 7 3.10 4.14 4.74
N GLN A 8 3.67 5.00 5.59
CA GLN A 8 2.92 6.01 6.33
C GLN A 8 2.27 7.03 5.39
N ALA A 9 2.97 7.46 4.35
CA ALA A 9 2.44 8.39 3.34
C ALA A 9 1.21 7.79 2.64
N LEU A 10 1.27 6.51 2.24
CA LEU A 10 0.12 5.81 1.62
C LEU A 10 -1.07 5.73 2.59
N ILE A 11 -0.82 5.42 3.85
CA ILE A 11 -1.86 5.35 4.87
C ILE A 11 -2.50 6.73 5.11
N ASN A 12 -1.69 7.77 5.26
CA ASN A 12 -2.17 9.13 5.51
C ASN A 12 -2.97 9.66 4.31
N TYR A 13 -2.47 9.46 3.10
CA TYR A 13 -3.19 9.80 1.88
C TYR A 13 -4.55 9.09 1.83
N SER A 14 -4.58 7.77 2.08
CA SER A 14 -5.83 7.01 2.05
C SER A 14 -6.89 7.51 3.04
N ARG A 15 -6.47 8.02 4.20
CA ARG A 15 -7.38 8.58 5.22
C ARG A 15 -7.86 9.98 4.89
N SER A 16 -7.10 10.73 4.10
CA SER A 16 -7.47 12.07 3.68
C SER A 16 -8.40 12.09 2.47
N GLN A 17 -8.29 11.09 1.58
CA GLN A 17 -8.98 11.09 0.30
C GLN A 17 -10.20 10.16 0.22
N PHE A 18 -10.33 9.20 1.14
CA PHE A 18 -11.40 8.21 1.11
C PHE A 18 -12.12 8.13 2.46
N ASP A 19 -13.45 7.96 2.42
CA ASP A 19 -14.29 7.86 3.62
C ASP A 19 -13.86 6.72 4.55
N THR A 20 -13.35 5.63 3.97
CA THR A 20 -12.77 4.50 4.70
C THR A 20 -11.32 4.30 4.29
N GLY A 21 -10.42 5.09 4.87
CA GLY A 21 -8.98 4.96 4.67
C GLY A 21 -8.37 3.69 5.29
N LEU A 22 -7.10 3.42 5.00
CA LEU A 22 -6.39 2.26 5.53
C LEU A 22 -6.21 2.35 7.04
N SER A 23 -6.57 1.27 7.73
CA SER A 23 -6.31 1.09 9.16
C SER A 23 -4.83 0.79 9.44
N PRO A 24 -4.33 0.99 10.68
CA PRO A 24 -2.98 0.57 11.05
C PRO A 24 -2.72 -0.92 10.79
N ARG A 25 -3.74 -1.77 10.97
CA ARG A 25 -3.67 -3.20 10.64
C ARG A 25 -3.44 -3.46 9.15
N ALA A 26 -4.03 -2.65 8.27
CA ALA A 26 -3.77 -2.76 6.83
C ALA A 26 -2.33 -2.37 6.48
N GLY A 27 -1.75 -1.38 7.17
CA GLY A 27 -0.34 -1.04 7.07
C GLY A 27 0.60 -2.19 7.46
N LEU A 28 0.31 -2.88 8.57
CA LEU A 28 1.08 -4.08 8.95
C LEU A 28 0.98 -5.19 7.91
N GLY A 29 -0.21 -5.41 7.34
CA GLY A 29 -0.40 -6.38 6.25
C GLY A 29 0.42 -6.02 5.01
N LEU A 30 0.43 -4.74 4.62
CA LEU A 30 1.25 -4.24 3.50
C LEU A 30 2.73 -4.52 3.73
N LYS A 31 3.24 -4.20 4.92
CA LYS A 31 4.64 -4.47 5.28
C LYS A 31 4.97 -5.96 5.18
N GLN A 32 4.13 -6.83 5.75
CA GLN A 32 4.36 -8.28 5.74
C GLN A 32 4.31 -8.86 4.32
N CYS A 33 3.34 -8.44 3.50
CA CYS A 33 3.24 -8.87 2.12
C CYS A 33 4.43 -8.40 1.28
N ALA A 34 4.90 -7.16 1.47
CA ALA A 34 6.06 -6.64 0.76
C ALA A 34 7.35 -7.38 1.16
N GLN A 35 7.50 -7.75 2.45
CA GLN A 35 8.60 -8.61 2.91
C GLN A 35 8.56 -10.00 2.26
N ALA A 36 7.37 -10.63 2.22
CA ALA A 36 7.21 -11.91 1.55
C ALA A 36 7.50 -11.82 0.04
N TRP A 37 7.05 -10.74 -0.62
CA TRP A 37 7.33 -10.48 -2.03
C TRP A 37 8.84 -10.35 -2.29
N ALA A 38 9.55 -9.55 -1.48
CA ALA A 38 11.00 -9.42 -1.59
C ALA A 38 11.72 -10.77 -1.43
N MET A 39 11.28 -11.59 -0.47
CA MET A 39 11.84 -12.94 -0.26
C MET A 39 11.58 -13.86 -1.45
N CYS A 40 10.40 -13.81 -2.07
CA CYS A 40 10.10 -14.56 -3.30
C CYS A 40 11.00 -14.14 -4.47
N GLU A 41 11.39 -12.86 -4.51
CA GLU A 41 12.31 -12.29 -5.48
C GLU A 41 13.81 -12.50 -5.10
N GLY A 42 14.09 -13.30 -4.06
CA GLY A 42 15.46 -13.62 -3.63
C GLY A 42 16.19 -12.47 -2.92
N ARG A 43 15.46 -11.44 -2.46
CA ARG A 43 15.99 -10.30 -1.71
C ARG A 43 15.66 -10.42 -0.23
N ASP A 44 16.56 -9.93 0.61
CA ASP A 44 16.44 -9.87 2.07
C ASP A 44 15.93 -8.50 2.58
N PHE A 45 15.77 -7.53 1.69
CA PHE A 45 15.22 -6.21 1.97
C PHE A 45 14.09 -5.83 1.01
N VAL A 46 13.18 -5.00 1.54
CA VAL A 46 12.03 -4.45 0.80
C VAL A 46 12.46 -3.20 0.04
N ILE A 47 12.03 -3.10 -1.22
CA ILE A 47 12.12 -1.89 -2.05
C ILE A 47 10.71 -1.30 -2.26
N PRO A 48 10.57 -0.02 -2.65
CA PRO A 48 9.27 0.60 -2.87
C PRO A 48 8.37 -0.19 -3.83
N GLU A 49 8.94 -0.78 -4.87
CA GLU A 49 8.24 -1.56 -5.90
C GLU A 49 7.54 -2.80 -5.30
N ASP A 50 8.07 -3.39 -4.23
CA ASP A 50 7.42 -4.52 -3.54
C ASP A 50 6.12 -4.09 -2.89
N ILE A 51 6.10 -2.88 -2.30
CA ILE A 51 4.88 -2.30 -1.70
C ILE A 51 3.88 -1.99 -2.80
N GLN A 52 4.34 -1.42 -3.93
CA GLN A 52 3.49 -1.13 -5.08
C GLN A 52 2.86 -2.40 -5.67
N ALA A 53 3.62 -3.50 -5.74
CA ALA A 53 3.14 -4.79 -6.25
C ALA A 53 2.02 -5.39 -5.39
N VAL A 54 2.11 -5.29 -4.06
CA VAL A 54 1.13 -5.89 -3.15
C VAL A 54 -0.03 -4.96 -2.77
N LEU A 55 0.10 -3.66 -3.00
CA LEU A 55 -0.92 -2.66 -2.63
C LEU A 55 -2.31 -2.95 -3.21
N PRO A 56 -2.48 -3.26 -4.51
CA PRO A 56 -3.80 -3.54 -5.10
C PRO A 56 -4.56 -4.65 -4.39
N SER A 57 -3.87 -5.73 -4.02
CA SER A 57 -4.47 -6.90 -3.34
C SER A 57 -5.01 -6.55 -1.95
N ILE A 58 -4.43 -5.53 -1.29
CA ILE A 58 -4.84 -5.14 0.05
C ILE A 58 -5.95 -4.09 0.03
N VAL A 59 -5.85 -3.07 -0.83
CA VAL A 59 -6.80 -1.95 -0.82
C VAL A 59 -8.15 -2.34 -1.44
N THR A 60 -8.17 -3.22 -2.45
CA THR A 60 -9.38 -3.59 -3.21
C THR A 60 -10.46 -4.25 -2.34
N HIS A 61 -10.07 -5.04 -1.34
CA HIS A 61 -11.03 -5.73 -0.46
C HIS A 61 -11.28 -5.01 0.87
N ARG A 62 -10.54 -3.94 1.15
CA ARG A 62 -10.55 -3.26 2.47
C ARG A 62 -11.15 -1.88 2.44
N MET A 63 -11.20 -1.23 1.29
CA MET A 63 -11.76 0.10 1.13
C MET A 63 -13.05 -0.02 0.32
N GLN A 64 -14.15 0.47 0.88
CA GLN A 64 -15.39 0.60 0.12
C GLN A 64 -15.24 1.81 -0.80
N THR A 65 -15.28 1.55 -2.10
CA THR A 65 -15.33 2.59 -3.14
C THR A 65 -16.43 2.21 -4.11
N ASP A 66 -17.03 3.22 -4.73
CA ASP A 66 -17.81 3.00 -5.95
C ASP A 66 -16.95 2.26 -6.97
N ARG A 67 -17.53 1.23 -7.59
CA ARG A 67 -16.88 0.20 -8.43
C ARG A 67 -16.06 0.71 -9.63
N SER A 68 -16.00 2.02 -9.83
CA SER A 68 -15.37 2.69 -10.97
C SER A 68 -13.94 3.17 -10.69
N VAL A 69 -13.50 3.23 -9.43
CA VAL A 69 -12.18 3.80 -9.07
C VAL A 69 -11.17 2.70 -8.76
N ASN A 70 -10.05 2.69 -9.51
CA ASN A 70 -8.89 1.88 -9.14
C ASN A 70 -8.11 2.61 -8.03
N ILE A 71 -8.47 2.34 -6.77
CA ILE A 71 -7.89 2.98 -5.59
C ILE A 71 -6.36 2.83 -5.57
N ALA A 72 -5.84 1.65 -5.88
CA ALA A 72 -4.41 1.41 -5.83
C ALA A 72 -3.66 2.32 -6.80
N LYS A 73 -4.16 2.43 -8.04
CA LYS A 73 -3.60 3.33 -9.04
C LYS A 73 -3.64 4.78 -8.59
N GLN A 74 -4.79 5.26 -8.09
CA GLN A 74 -4.93 6.63 -7.60
C GLN A 74 -3.97 6.94 -6.44
N MET A 75 -3.80 6.00 -5.52
CA MET A 75 -2.85 6.14 -4.40
C MET A 75 -1.41 6.22 -4.89
N LEU A 76 -1.02 5.35 -5.82
CA LEU A 76 0.34 5.35 -6.36
C LEU A 76 0.64 6.63 -7.15
N GLU A 77 -0.29 7.14 -7.95
CA GLU A 77 -0.11 8.39 -8.70
C GLU A 77 0.14 9.63 -7.82
N HIS A 78 -0.37 9.64 -6.59
CA HIS A 78 -0.31 10.81 -5.69
C HIS A 78 0.72 10.67 -4.56
N VAL A 79 1.24 9.46 -4.33
CA VAL A 79 2.16 9.17 -3.22
C VAL A 79 3.49 8.59 -3.71
N ALA A 80 3.60 8.17 -4.98
CA ALA A 80 4.85 7.61 -5.49
C ALA A 80 6.02 8.59 -5.40
N ILE A 81 7.20 8.00 -5.13
CA ILE A 81 8.52 8.63 -5.11
C ILE A 81 9.03 8.79 -6.54
#